data_AF-A0ABD4TI24-F1
#
_entry.id   AF-A0ABD4TI24-F1
#
_cell.length_a   1.000
_cell.length_b   1.000
_cell.length_c   1.000
_cell.angle_alpha   90.00
_cell.angle_beta   90.00
_cell.angle_gamma   90.00
#
_symmetry.space_group_name_H-M   'P 1'
#
loop_
_entity.id
_entity.type
_entity.pdbx_description
1 polymer ?
#
loop_
_entity_poly.entity_id
_entity_poly.type
_entity_poly.pdbx_seq_one_letter_code
_entity_poly.pdbx_strand_id
1 'polypeptide(L)'
;MNCMLNYGYSLLEVECLRVINSVGLGAHVGYLHEMQAGKNSLAYDIQELFRFLVNLAVINLAEKSAMNAKDFVRTEIYALRLRSTGARKMTEEINAGFNKCGSTADLED
;
A
#
# COMPACT_ATOMS: atom_id res chain seq x y z
N MET A 1 -11.27 -4.14 8.28
CA MET A 1 -9.93 -3.53 8.47
C MET A 1 -8.84 -4.30 7.72
N ASN A 2 -8.47 -5.53 8.13
CA ASN A 2 -7.31 -6.25 7.56
C ASN A 2 -7.32 -6.39 6.03
N CYS A 3 -8.49 -6.64 5.42
CA CYS A 3 -8.58 -6.73 3.96
C CYS A 3 -8.16 -5.42 3.25
N MET A 4 -8.47 -4.26 3.84
CA MET A 4 -8.05 -2.96 3.30
C MET A 4 -6.55 -2.75 3.46
N LEU A 5 -6.00 -3.10 4.63
CA LEU A 5 -4.55 -3.01 4.88
C LEU A 5 -3.77 -3.88 3.90
N ASN A 6 -4.18 -5.14 3.72
CA ASN A 6 -3.53 -6.05 2.78
C ASN A 6 -3.56 -5.49 1.35
N TYR A 7 -4.70 -4.94 0.92
CA TYR A 7 -4.80 -4.32 -0.41
C TYR A 7 -3.88 -3.09 -0.55
N GLY A 8 -3.86 -2.21 0.45
CA GLY A 8 -2.99 -1.05 0.44
C GLY A 8 -1.50 -1.40 0.45
N TYR A 9 -1.11 -2.44 1.20
CA TYR A 9 0.27 -2.93 1.22
C TYR A 9 0.68 -3.54 -0.12
N SER A 10 -0.21 -4.29 -0.79
CA SER A 10 0.07 -4.77 -2.14
C SER A 10 0.23 -3.63 -3.15
N LEU A 11 -0.52 -2.53 -2.99
CA LEU A 11 -0.35 -1.36 -3.85
C LEU A 11 0.99 -0.66 -3.58
N LEU A 12 1.37 -0.50 -2.31
CA LEU A 12 2.65 0.07 -1.91
C LEU A 12 3.83 -0.77 -2.40
N GLU A 13 3.75 -2.10 -2.33
CA GLU A 13 4.75 -3.03 -2.85
C GLU A 13 5.00 -2.81 -4.35
N VAL A 14 3.94 -2.67 -5.15
CA VAL A 14 4.05 -2.42 -6.59
C VAL A 14 4.74 -1.09 -6.88
N GLU A 15 4.46 -0.04 -6.11
CA GLU A 15 5.13 1.25 -6.26
C GLU A 15 6.61 1.20 -5.84
N CYS A 16 6.94 0.51 -4.74
CA CYS A 16 8.34 0.27 -4.36
C CYS A 16 9.09 -0.48 -5.47
N LEU A 17 8.48 -1.50 -6.06
CA LEU A 17 9.07 -2.23 -7.20
C LEU A 17 9.25 -1.35 -8.43
N ARG A 18 8.27 -0.49 -8.74
CA ARG A 18 8.37 0.47 -9.85
C ARG A 18 9.58 1.40 -9.67
N VAL A 19 9.77 1.93 -8.46
CA VAL A 19 10.89 2.83 -8.14
C VAL A 19 12.23 2.09 -8.17
N ILE A 20 12.31 0.90 -7.59
CA ILE A 20 13.52 0.06 -7.63
C ILE A 20 13.94 -0.21 -9.08
N ASN A 21 12.98 -0.58 -9.93
CA ASN A 21 13.23 -0.84 -11.35
C ASN A 21 13.62 0.44 -12.12
N SER A 22 13.07 1.61 -11.77
CA SER A 22 13.39 2.86 -12.47
C SER A 22 14.82 3.34 -12.19
N VAL A 23 15.35 3.07 -11.00
CA VAL A 23 16.76 3.35 -10.65
C VAL A 23 17.73 2.25 -11.08
N GLY A 24 17.22 1.11 -11.57
CA GLY A 24 18.03 -0.03 -12.01
C GLY A 24 18.57 -0.90 -10.88
N LEU A 25 17.98 -0.84 -9.68
CA LEU A 25 18.35 -1.69 -8.55
C LEU A 25 17.71 -3.08 -8.66
N GLY A 26 18.40 -4.10 -8.13
CA GLY A 26 17.86 -5.45 -8.07
C GLY A 26 16.90 -5.63 -6.88
N ALA A 27 15.60 -5.82 -7.14
CA ALA A 27 14.57 -5.97 -6.10
C ALA A 27 14.78 -7.16 -5.14
N HIS A 28 15.60 -8.14 -5.53
CA HIS A 28 15.88 -9.34 -4.74
C HIS A 28 16.96 -9.15 -3.66
N VAL A 29 17.72 -8.05 -3.71
CA VAL A 29 18.85 -7.80 -2.80
C VAL A 29 18.39 -6.99 -1.60
N GLY A 30 17.85 -7.67 -0.59
CA GLY A 30 17.46 -7.07 0.69
C GLY A 30 18.62 -6.97 1.68
N TYR A 31 18.59 -5.94 2.53
CA TYR A 31 19.51 -5.74 3.63
C TYR A 31 18.89 -6.10 4.98
N LEU A 32 17.60 -5.76 5.18
CA LEU A 32 16.87 -6.07 6.41
C LEU A 32 16.11 -7.39 6.29
N HIS A 33 15.40 -7.62 5.19
CA HIS A 33 14.73 -8.89 4.92
C HIS A 33 15.70 -9.91 4.34
N GLU A 34 15.65 -11.15 4.85
CA GLU A 34 16.43 -12.27 4.34
C GLU A 34 16.22 -12.44 2.83
N MET A 35 17.32 -12.58 2.11
CA MET A 35 17.30 -12.82 0.67
C MET A 35 16.82 -14.24 0.41
N GLN A 36 15.60 -14.39 -0.11
CA GLN A 36 15.07 -15.67 -0.56
C GLN A 36 14.82 -15.63 -2.06
N ALA A 37 15.20 -16.70 -2.77
CA ALA A 37 14.93 -16.83 -4.19
C ALA A 37 13.43 -16.65 -4.48
N GLY A 38 13.09 -15.72 -5.37
CA GLY A 38 11.72 -15.38 -5.73
C GLY A 38 11.03 -14.34 -4.85
N LYS A 39 11.68 -13.81 -3.80
CA LYS A 39 11.17 -12.69 -2.99
C LYS A 39 11.79 -11.36 -3.39
N ASN A 40 11.01 -10.29 -3.28
CA ASN A 40 11.47 -8.93 -3.51
C ASN A 40 11.94 -8.30 -2.19
N SER A 41 12.99 -8.85 -1.59
CA SER A 41 13.44 -8.46 -0.25
C SER A 41 13.75 -6.96 -0.13
N LEU A 42 14.30 -6.33 -1.18
CA LEU A 42 14.54 -4.88 -1.19
C LEU A 42 13.24 -4.06 -1.23
N ALA A 43 12.21 -4.57 -1.93
CA ALA A 43 10.91 -3.91 -1.96
C ALA A 43 10.27 -3.91 -0.57
N TYR A 44 10.40 -5.00 0.18
CA TYR A 44 9.92 -5.08 1.56
C TYR A 44 10.72 -4.18 2.52
N ASP A 45 12.03 -4.04 2.32
CA ASP A 45 12.84 -3.09 3.10
C ASP A 45 12.37 -1.63 2.90
N ILE A 46 12.15 -1.23 1.65
CA ILE A 46 11.67 0.13 1.33
C ILE A 46 10.23 0.31 1.81
N GLN A 47 9.38 -0.70 1.64
CA GLN A 47 7.99 -0.66 2.05
C GLN A 47 7.84 -0.34 3.55
N GLU A 48 8.74 -0.82 4.41
CA GLU A 48 8.68 -0.53 5.85
C GLU A 48 8.79 0.97 6.16
N LEU A 49 9.58 1.73 5.39
CA LEU A 49 9.71 3.17 5.57
C LEU A 49 8.40 3.93 5.26
N PHE A 50 7.60 3.42 4.32
CA PHE A 50 6.38 4.07 3.84
C PHE A 50 5.10 3.43 4.36
N ARG A 51 5.19 2.39 5.19
CA ARG A 51 4.05 1.62 5.70
C ARG A 51 3.02 2.48 6.43
N PHE A 52 3.48 3.56 7.07
CA PHE A 52 2.61 4.50 7.78
C PHE A 52 1.60 5.20 6.85
N LEU A 53 1.93 5.43 5.57
CA LEU A 53 1.03 6.07 4.60
C LEU A 53 -0.23 5.22 4.37
N VAL A 54 -0.06 3.91 4.23
CA VAL A 54 -1.19 2.97 4.06
C VAL A 54 -2.03 2.91 5.33
N ASN A 55 -1.40 2.89 6.51
CA ASN A 55 -2.11 2.87 7.78
C ASN A 55 -2.97 4.13 7.95
N LEU A 56 -2.41 5.31 7.67
CA LEU A 56 -3.14 6.58 7.71
C LEU A 56 -4.30 6.60 6.71
N ALA A 57 -4.10 6.11 5.48
CA ALA A 57 -5.17 6.04 4.49
C ALA A 57 -6.33 5.14 4.95
N VAL A 58 -6.03 3.98 5.56
CA VAL A 58 -7.07 3.09 6.11
C VAL A 58 -7.82 3.72 7.28
N ILE A 59 -7.10 4.39 8.19
CA ILE A 59 -7.72 5.09 9.33
C ILE A 59 -8.61 6.23 8.81
N ASN A 60 -8.13 7.04 7.88
CA ASN A 60 -8.92 8.13 7.29
C ASN A 60 -10.21 7.61 6.64
N LEU A 61 -10.14 6.51 5.88
CA LEU A 61 -11.33 5.91 5.27
C LEU A 61 -12.31 5.37 6.31
N ALA A 62 -11.79 4.85 7.43
CA ALA A 62 -12.61 4.37 8.54
C ALA A 62 -13.30 5.54 9.27
N GLU A 63 -12.58 6.62 9.57
CA GLU A 63 -13.12 7.82 10.22
C GLU A 63 -14.17 8.53 9.36
N LYS A 64 -13.90 8.67 8.06
CA LYS A 64 -14.85 9.24 7.09
C LYS A 64 -16.09 8.36 6.88
N SER A 65 -16.10 7.13 7.41
CA SER A 65 -17.16 6.12 7.16
C SER A 65 -17.43 5.92 5.65
N ALA A 66 -16.39 6.04 4.82
CA ALA A 66 -16.52 6.01 3.36
C ALA A 66 -16.72 4.59 2.82
N MET A 67 -16.41 3.56 3.62
CA MET A 67 -16.52 2.15 3.27
C MET A 67 -17.83 1.55 3.78
N ASN A 68 -18.58 0.91 2.90
CA ASN A 68 -19.85 0.27 3.24
C ASN A 68 -19.72 -1.26 3.21
N ALA A 69 -20.63 -1.98 3.89
CA ALA A 69 -20.67 -3.44 3.84
C ALA A 69 -20.80 -4.00 2.40
N LYS A 70 -21.42 -3.22 1.49
CA LYS A 70 -21.55 -3.53 0.06
C LYS A 70 -20.22 -3.53 -0.69
N ASP A 71 -19.18 -2.88 -0.17
CA ASP A 71 -17.85 -2.81 -0.78
C ASP A 71 -16.99 -4.05 -0.49
N PHE A 72 -17.51 -4.96 0.34
CA PHE A 72 -16.84 -6.21 0.71
C PHE A 72 -17.61 -7.42 0.18
N VAL A 73 -16.87 -8.49 -0.10
CA VAL A 73 -17.43 -9.80 -0.40
C VAL A 73 -16.84 -10.82 0.56
N ARG A 74 -17.70 -11.65 1.14
CA ARG A 74 -17.28 -12.78 1.96
C ARG A 74 -17.15 -14.00 1.06
N THR A 75 -15.99 -14.63 1.10
CA THR A 75 -15.69 -15.87 0.37
C THR A 75 -16.24 -17.06 1.15
N GLU A 76 -16.38 -18.21 0.49
CA GLU A 76 -16.84 -19.47 1.09
C GLU A 76 -15.98 -19.92 2.28
N ILE A 77 -14.68 -19.62 2.24
CA ILE A 77 -13.73 -19.83 3.34
C ILE A 77 -13.84 -18.78 4.47
N TYR A 78 -14.96 -18.05 4.54
CA TYR A 78 -15.22 -16.96 5.48
C TYR A 78 -14.23 -15.77 5.45
N ALA A 79 -13.35 -15.70 4.46
CA ALA A 79 -12.42 -14.58 4.24
C ALA A 79 -13.12 -13.38 3.59
N LEU A 80 -12.72 -12.17 3.98
CA LEU A 80 -13.19 -10.92 3.36
C LEU A 80 -12.27 -10.51 2.21
N ARG A 81 -12.88 -10.13 1.09
CA ARG A 81 -12.21 -9.51 -0.06
C ARG A 81 -12.87 -8.18 -0.41
N LEU A 82 -12.09 -7.26 -0.96
CA LEU A 82 -12.59 -5.99 -1.49
C LEU A 82 -13.23 -6.22 -2.85
N ARG A 83 -14.38 -5.60 -3.08
CA ARG A 83 -14.96 -5.44 -4.42
C ARG A 83 -14.28 -4.29 -5.15
N SER A 84 -14.51 -4.20 -6.45
CA SER A 84 -13.98 -3.11 -7.29
C SER A 84 -14.33 -1.71 -6.76
N THR A 85 -15.52 -1.53 -6.19
CA THR A 85 -15.95 -0.26 -5.59
C THR A 85 -15.09 0.14 -4.39
N GLY A 86 -14.84 -0.79 -3.47
CA GLY A 86 -13.99 -0.58 -2.31
C GLY A 86 -12.52 -0.43 -2.67
N ALA A 87 -12.04 -1.25 -3.63
CA ALA A 87 -10.68 -1.15 -4.16
C ALA A 87 -10.42 0.24 -4.76
N ARG A 88 -11.35 0.77 -5.56
CA ARG A 88 -11.23 2.11 -6.15
C ARG A 88 -11.10 3.20 -5.08
N LYS A 89 -11.97 3.19 -4.07
CA LYS A 89 -11.90 4.17 -2.95
C LYS A 89 -10.56 4.10 -2.21
N MET A 90 -10.04 2.88 -2.02
CA MET A 90 -8.75 2.66 -1.38
C MET A 90 -7.60 3.24 -2.22
N THR A 91 -7.60 2.99 -3.53
CA THR A 91 -6.61 3.56 -4.45
C THR A 91 -6.67 5.09 -4.48
N GLU A 92 -7.88 5.67 -4.52
CA GLU A 92 -8.07 7.12 -4.51
C GLU A 92 -7.52 7.77 -3.23
N GLU A 93 -7.80 7.22 -2.05
CA GLU A 93 -7.29 7.76 -0.78
C GLU A 93 -5.76 7.59 -0.67
N ILE A 94 -5.21 6.46 -1.09
CA ILE A 94 -3.76 6.23 -1.08
C ILE A 94 -3.06 7.24 -2.00
N ASN A 95 -3.58 7.45 -3.22
CA ASN A 95 -3.02 8.43 -4.15
C ASN A 95 -3.10 9.86 -3.59
N ALA A 96 -4.20 10.21 -2.91
CA ALA A 96 -4.31 11.49 -2.22
C ALA A 96 -3.27 11.62 -1.10
N GLY A 97 -3.00 10.55 -0.36
CA GLY A 97 -1.96 10.49 0.66
C GLY A 97 -0.55 10.71 0.11
N PHE A 98 -0.20 10.03 -0.99
CA PHE A 98 1.09 10.20 -1.65
C PHE A 98 1.30 11.63 -2.16
N ASN A 99 0.30 12.20 -2.82
CA ASN A 99 0.40 13.57 -3.37
C ASN A 99 0.53 14.63 -2.28
N LYS A 100 -0.05 14.41 -1.10
CA LYS A 100 0.03 15.36 0.02
C LYS A 100 1.44 15.41 0.65
N CYS A 101 2.15 14.28 0.65
CA CYS A 101 3.53 14.21 1.15
C CYS A 101 4.52 14.91 0.19
N GLY A 102 4.23 14.92 -1.12
CA GLY A 102 5.07 15.60 -2.11
C GLY A 102 5.08 17.12 -1.96
N SER A 103 3.92 17.74 -1.73
CA SER A 103 3.80 19.21 -1.63
C SER A 103 4.48 19.84 -0.40
N THR A 104 4.79 19.04 0.63
CA THR A 104 5.51 19.54 1.82
C THR A 104 7.02 19.49 1.67
N ALA A 105 7.55 18.75 0.68
CA ALA A 105 8.98 18.70 0.41
C ALA A 105 9.49 19.96 -0.33
N ASP A 106 8.61 20.71 -0.97
CA ASP A 106 8.96 21.93 -1.73
C ASP A 106 8.98 23.22 -0.86
N LEU A 107 8.87 23.10 0.48
CA LEU A 107 8.78 24.24 1.41
C LEU A 107 9.97 24.33 2.39
N GLU A 108 11.02 23.55 2.19
CA GLU A 108 12.24 23.56 3.02
C GLU A 108 13.52 23.95 2.24
N ASP A 109 13.40 24.67 1.12
CA ASP A 109 14.50 25.41 0.45
C ASP A 109 14.46 26.92 0.77
#